data_AF-F2REQ9-F1
#
_entry.id   AF-F2REQ9-F1
#
_cell.length_a   1.000
_cell.length_b   1.000
_cell.length_c   1.000
_cell.angle_alpha   90.00
_cell.angle_beta   90.00
_cell.angle_gamma   90.00
#
_symmetry.space_group_name_H-M   'P 1'
#
loop_
_entity.id
_entity.type
_entity.pdbx_description
1 polymer ?
#
loop_
_entity_poly.entity_id
_entity_poly.type
_entity_poly.pdbx_seq_one_letter_code
_entity_poly.pdbx_strand_id
1 'polypeptide(L)'
;MPKAAKTPRATTPSDAPESAAGTRAAAQRLKMRRELATAAMELFATKGYEATTVDEIAARAGVARRTFFRHFRSKEEAIFPDHDDTLVRAEAVLNAAPPHEHPLDTVCRGIKEVMKMYAGSPAVSVERYRLTREVPTLREREIASVARYERLFTRYLLGHFDERDHHDGNDDPLLAEVAASAVVTAHNHVLRRWLRAGGQGDVEAQLDHAFAIVRETFGSGIGAGRPAPSSSAPQAAEPAPAVRASTTGDVVVAVARTDAPLDEVMRTIQQALSQR
;
A
#
# COMPACT_ATOMS: atom_id res chain seq x y z
N MET A 1 47.58 27.26 -49.15
CA MET A 1 46.99 28.10 -48.08
C MET A 1 45.78 27.37 -47.50
N PRO A 2 45.91 26.61 -46.39
CA PRO A 2 44.79 25.90 -45.78
C PRO A 2 44.03 26.77 -44.77
N LYS A 3 42.72 26.53 -44.72
CA LYS A 3 41.66 27.30 -44.03
C LYS A 3 41.59 26.86 -42.56
N ALA A 4 41.66 27.81 -41.62
CA ALA A 4 41.61 27.57 -40.19
C ALA A 4 40.25 26.99 -39.73
N ALA A 5 40.31 25.89 -38.96
CA ALA A 5 39.18 25.24 -38.34
C ALA A 5 38.66 26.06 -37.14
N LYS A 6 37.35 26.32 -37.10
CA LYS A 6 36.65 26.87 -35.92
C LYS A 6 36.12 25.71 -35.07
N THR A 7 36.61 25.62 -33.84
CA THR A 7 36.11 24.73 -32.78
C THR A 7 34.72 25.17 -32.33
N PRO A 8 33.74 24.25 -32.18
CA PRO A 8 32.45 24.60 -31.60
C PRO A 8 32.53 24.66 -30.07
N ARG A 9 32.03 25.77 -29.52
CA ARG A 9 31.92 26.04 -28.08
C ARG A 9 30.77 25.20 -27.51
N ALA A 10 31.08 24.25 -26.64
CA ALA A 10 30.09 23.47 -25.90
C ALA A 10 29.33 24.37 -24.91
N THR A 11 28.02 24.46 -25.08
CA THR A 11 27.08 24.97 -24.07
C THR A 11 26.74 23.85 -23.10
N THR A 12 27.20 23.95 -21.86
CA THR A 12 26.68 23.16 -20.72
C THR A 12 25.31 23.72 -20.30
N PRO A 13 24.25 22.90 -20.17
CA PRO A 13 23.04 23.29 -19.47
C PRO A 13 23.29 23.27 -17.95
N SER A 14 22.92 24.36 -17.28
CA SER A 14 23.01 24.56 -15.84
C SER A 14 21.62 24.37 -15.22
N ASP A 15 21.25 23.13 -14.89
CA ASP A 15 20.01 22.79 -14.17
C ASP A 15 20.22 22.56 -12.65
N ALA A 16 21.39 22.88 -12.10
CA ALA A 16 21.74 22.55 -10.71
C ALA A 16 21.24 23.49 -9.57
N PRO A 17 20.77 24.75 -9.77
CA PRO A 17 20.36 25.60 -8.64
C PRO A 17 18.88 25.52 -8.26
N GLU A 18 17.97 25.11 -9.16
CA GLU A 18 16.52 25.09 -8.90
C GLU A 18 16.09 23.94 -7.97
N SER A 19 16.71 22.77 -8.11
CA SER A 19 16.43 21.58 -7.29
C SER A 19 16.71 21.80 -5.80
N ALA A 20 17.86 22.40 -5.45
CA ALA A 20 18.25 22.62 -4.06
C ALA A 20 17.37 23.67 -3.33
N ALA A 21 16.91 24.70 -4.05
CA ALA A 21 15.99 25.70 -3.51
C ALA A 21 14.60 25.09 -3.24
N GLY A 22 14.12 24.22 -4.14
CA GLY A 22 12.89 23.45 -3.98
C GLY A 22 12.91 22.54 -2.75
N THR A 23 14.00 21.81 -2.54
CA THR A 23 14.18 20.93 -1.37
C THR A 23 14.16 21.71 -0.06
N ARG A 24 14.84 22.87 0.01
CA ARG A 24 14.86 23.71 1.21
C ARG A 24 13.48 24.28 1.54
N ALA A 25 12.74 24.74 0.54
CA ALA A 25 11.38 25.25 0.73
C ALA A 25 10.40 24.15 1.20
N ALA A 26 10.54 22.92 0.68
CA ALA A 26 9.76 21.77 1.14
C ALA A 26 10.07 21.41 2.60
N ALA A 27 11.35 21.36 2.97
CA ALA A 27 11.78 21.10 4.34
C ALA A 27 11.26 22.17 5.32
N GLN A 28 11.31 23.45 4.93
CA GLN A 28 10.79 24.54 5.75
C GLN A 28 9.26 24.47 5.92
N ARG A 29 8.53 24.10 4.86
CA ARG A 29 7.08 23.88 4.95
C ARG A 29 6.73 22.74 5.89
N LEU A 30 7.48 21.63 5.83
CA LEU A 30 7.28 20.48 6.71
C LEU A 30 7.56 20.84 8.17
N LYS A 31 8.66 21.57 8.43
CA LYS A 31 8.99 22.06 9.77
C LYS A 31 7.86 22.91 10.36
N MET A 32 7.38 23.90 9.61
CA MET A 32 6.26 24.75 10.02
C MET A 32 4.97 23.96 10.26
N ARG A 33 4.68 22.97 9.40
CA ARG A 33 3.52 22.08 9.57
C ARG A 33 3.60 21.30 10.89
N ARG A 34 4.79 20.81 11.26
CA ARG A 34 5.02 20.12 12.54
C ARG A 34 4.92 21.06 13.74
N GLU A 35 5.52 22.25 13.68
CA GLU A 35 5.44 23.26 14.74
C GLU A 35 3.98 23.64 15.06
N LEU A 36 3.17 23.86 14.03
CA LEU A 36 1.73 24.11 14.16
C LEU A 36 0.95 22.92 14.76
N ALA A 37 1.28 21.69 14.35
CA ALA A 37 0.64 20.49 14.88
C ALA A 37 0.99 20.23 16.35
N THR A 38 2.25 20.48 16.75
CA THR A 38 2.68 20.42 18.14
C THR A 38 1.92 21.45 18.98
N ALA A 39 1.83 22.69 18.53
CA ALA A 39 1.05 23.73 19.21
C ALA A 39 -0.43 23.36 19.37
N ALA A 40 -1.02 22.74 18.34
CA ALA A 40 -2.40 22.25 18.39
C ALA A 40 -2.56 21.15 19.43
N MET A 41 -1.70 20.14 19.43
CA MET A 41 -1.74 19.02 20.38
C MET A 41 -1.60 19.47 21.83
N GLU A 42 -0.71 20.43 22.12
CA GLU A 42 -0.55 20.99 23.46
C GLU A 42 -1.81 21.72 23.94
N LEU A 43 -2.42 22.53 23.07
CA LEU A 43 -3.66 23.24 23.40
C LEU A 43 -4.84 22.27 23.56
N PHE A 44 -4.93 21.23 22.72
CA PHE A 44 -5.94 20.20 22.87
C PHE A 44 -5.79 19.43 24.18
N ALA A 45 -4.57 19.13 24.61
CA ALA A 45 -4.30 18.44 25.87
C ALA A 45 -4.62 19.31 27.10
N THR A 46 -4.44 20.63 27.00
CA THR A 46 -4.59 21.55 28.16
C THR A 46 -5.96 22.21 28.26
N LYS A 47 -6.55 22.59 27.12
CA LYS A 47 -7.83 23.32 27.04
C LYS A 47 -8.98 22.45 26.51
N GLY A 48 -8.66 21.29 25.92
CA GLY A 48 -9.62 20.46 25.21
C GLY A 48 -9.80 20.86 23.74
N TYR A 49 -10.24 19.90 22.93
CA TYR A 49 -10.38 20.07 21.49
C TYR A 49 -11.40 21.14 21.08
N GLU A 50 -12.57 21.16 21.71
CA GLU A 50 -13.65 22.07 21.31
C GLU A 50 -13.39 23.52 21.71
N ALA A 51 -12.77 23.73 22.87
CA ALA A 51 -12.46 25.06 23.35
C ALA A 51 -11.25 25.70 22.64
N THR A 52 -10.48 24.93 21.87
CA THR A 52 -9.28 25.41 21.17
C THR A 52 -9.61 25.96 19.79
N THR A 53 -9.16 27.18 19.51
CA THR A 53 -9.36 27.86 18.22
C THR A 53 -8.10 27.86 17.36
N VAL A 54 -8.26 28.03 16.04
CA VAL A 54 -7.14 28.18 15.10
C VAL A 54 -6.27 29.41 15.42
N ASP A 55 -6.86 30.48 15.93
CA ASP A 55 -6.13 31.69 16.31
C ASP A 55 -5.18 31.43 17.49
N GLU A 56 -5.63 30.67 18.48
CA GLU A 56 -4.81 30.26 19.61
C GLU A 56 -3.67 29.34 19.18
N ILE A 57 -3.93 28.40 18.28
CA ILE A 57 -2.90 27.51 17.71
C ILE A 57 -1.85 28.34 16.97
N ALA A 58 -2.28 29.26 16.11
CA ALA A 58 -1.37 30.11 15.35
C ALA A 58 -0.53 31.02 16.27
N ALA A 59 -1.17 31.64 17.26
CA ALA A 59 -0.50 32.47 18.27
C ALA A 59 0.52 31.66 19.09
N ARG A 60 0.16 30.44 19.51
CA ARG A 60 1.03 29.53 20.26
C ARG A 60 2.27 29.11 19.45
N ALA A 61 2.13 28.99 18.12
CA ALA A 61 3.21 28.70 17.19
C ALA A 61 3.96 29.96 16.71
N GLY A 62 3.58 31.17 17.17
CA GLY A 62 4.24 32.43 16.79
C GLY A 62 4.00 32.85 15.34
N VAL A 63 2.89 32.44 14.72
CA VAL A 63 2.57 32.75 13.33
C VAL A 63 1.17 33.35 13.17
N ALA A 64 0.96 34.04 12.05
CA ALA A 64 -0.37 34.57 11.73
C ALA A 64 -1.37 33.45 11.37
N ARG A 65 -2.66 33.68 11.63
CA ARG A 65 -3.79 32.79 11.23
C ARG A 65 -3.70 32.35 9.76
N ARG A 66 -3.35 33.26 8.85
CA ARG A 66 -3.17 32.96 7.41
C ARG A 66 -2.08 31.92 7.16
N THR A 67 -1.04 31.89 7.99
CA THR A 67 0.01 30.85 7.91
C THR A 67 -0.56 29.49 8.29
N PHE A 68 -1.39 29.39 9.34
CA PHE A 68 -2.08 28.12 9.65
C PHE A 68 -2.84 27.60 8.43
N PHE A 69 -3.70 28.42 7.82
CA PHE A 69 -4.52 28.00 6.68
C PHE A 69 -3.73 27.70 5.39
N ARG A 70 -2.48 28.18 5.29
CA ARG A 70 -1.57 27.79 4.21
C ARG A 70 -1.11 26.33 4.36
N HIS A 71 -1.07 25.83 5.60
CA HIS A 71 -0.67 24.46 5.89
C HIS A 71 -1.89 23.54 6.04
N PHE A 72 -2.90 23.94 6.81
CA PHE A 72 -4.05 23.09 7.15
C PHE A 72 -5.36 23.73 6.73
N ARG A 73 -6.28 22.93 6.17
CA ARG A 73 -7.61 23.43 5.78
C ARG A 73 -8.51 23.65 7.00
N SER A 74 -8.25 22.95 8.10
CA SER A 74 -9.05 23.01 9.32
C SER A 74 -8.24 22.60 10.56
N LYS A 75 -8.81 22.78 11.77
CA LYS A 75 -8.14 22.40 13.04
C LYS A 75 -7.96 20.88 13.16
N GLU A 76 -8.89 20.11 12.60
CA GLU A 76 -8.89 18.64 12.56
C GLU A 76 -7.66 18.11 11.81
N GLU A 77 -7.23 18.81 10.75
CA GLU A 77 -6.10 18.38 9.93
C GLU A 77 -4.76 18.49 10.69
N ALA A 78 -4.66 19.40 11.66
CA ALA A 78 -3.47 19.59 12.47
C ALA A 78 -3.16 18.40 13.40
N ILE A 79 -4.13 17.49 13.63
CA ILE A 79 -3.92 16.25 14.40
C ILE A 79 -3.10 15.22 13.61
N PHE A 80 -3.18 15.25 12.28
CA PHE A 80 -2.64 14.23 11.39
C PHE A 80 -1.68 14.83 10.35
N PRO A 81 -0.67 15.61 10.77
CA PRO A 81 0.12 16.42 9.85
C PRO A 81 0.95 15.59 8.88
N ASP A 82 1.44 14.43 9.33
CA ASP A 82 2.39 13.60 8.60
C ASP A 82 1.71 12.55 7.71
N HIS A 83 0.38 12.42 7.72
CA HIS A 83 -0.31 11.36 6.96
C HIS A 83 -0.18 11.55 5.44
N ASP A 84 -0.22 12.78 4.94
CA ASP A 84 -0.04 13.05 3.51
C ASP A 84 1.38 12.67 3.05
N ASP A 85 2.41 13.07 3.80
CA ASP A 85 3.80 12.69 3.51
C ASP A 85 4.02 11.18 3.66
N THR A 86 3.34 10.55 4.61
CA THR A 86 3.42 9.10 4.83
C THR A 86 2.74 8.34 3.69
N LEU A 87 1.66 8.87 3.13
CA LEU A 87 1.02 8.32 1.94
C LEU A 87 1.99 8.35 0.74
N VAL A 88 2.72 9.46 0.56
CA VAL A 88 3.76 9.58 -0.48
C VAL A 88 4.89 8.57 -0.25
N ARG A 89 5.33 8.36 1.00
CA ARG A 89 6.36 7.35 1.31
C ARG A 89 5.86 5.92 1.05
N ALA A 90 4.61 5.62 1.42
CA ALA A 90 4.00 4.33 1.13
C ALA A 90 3.90 4.10 -0.38
N GLU A 91 3.47 5.10 -1.16
CA GLU A 91 3.43 5.03 -2.62
C GLU A 91 4.83 4.84 -3.24
N ALA A 92 5.85 5.53 -2.72
CA ALA A 92 7.23 5.33 -3.17
C ALA A 92 7.73 3.89 -2.92
N VAL A 93 7.33 3.28 -1.79
CA VAL A 93 7.61 1.88 -1.48
C VAL A 93 6.99 0.93 -2.51
N LEU A 94 5.76 1.21 -2.93
CA LEU A 94 5.04 0.42 -3.94
C LEU A 94 5.67 0.57 -5.33
N ASN A 95 6.04 1.80 -5.71
CA ASN A 95 6.66 2.07 -7.01
C ASN A 95 8.09 1.50 -7.14
N ALA A 96 8.78 1.33 -6.01
CA ALA A 96 10.12 0.73 -5.97
C ALA A 96 10.11 -0.81 -5.78
N ALA A 97 8.94 -1.46 -5.90
CA ALA A 97 8.82 -2.90 -5.72
C ALA A 97 9.71 -3.69 -6.71
N PRO A 98 10.53 -4.65 -6.25
CA PRO A 98 11.24 -5.55 -7.13
C PRO A 98 10.27 -6.34 -8.03
N PRO A 99 10.62 -6.61 -9.31
CA PRO A 99 9.72 -7.30 -10.24
C PRO A 99 9.25 -8.70 -9.81
N HIS A 100 9.95 -9.32 -8.87
CA HIS A 100 9.69 -10.67 -8.35
C HIS A 100 9.14 -10.68 -6.92
N GLU A 101 8.95 -9.50 -6.29
CA GLU A 101 8.31 -9.42 -4.97
C GLU A 101 6.82 -9.71 -5.13
N HIS A 102 6.26 -10.52 -4.23
CA HIS A 102 4.83 -10.79 -4.23
C HIS A 102 4.05 -9.50 -3.93
N PRO A 103 3.01 -9.12 -4.71
CA PRO A 103 2.36 -7.81 -4.55
C PRO A 103 1.82 -7.55 -3.14
N LEU A 104 1.32 -8.60 -2.47
CA LEU A 104 0.85 -8.51 -1.09
C LEU A 104 2.00 -8.20 -0.10
N ASP A 105 3.20 -8.71 -0.34
CA ASP A 105 4.38 -8.39 0.50
C ASP A 105 4.76 -6.91 0.32
N THR A 106 4.69 -6.40 -0.91
CA THR A 106 4.89 -4.97 -1.19
C THR A 106 3.90 -4.10 -0.43
N VAL A 107 2.60 -4.47 -0.43
CA VAL A 107 1.56 -3.75 0.32
C VAL A 107 1.82 -3.80 1.82
N CYS A 108 2.19 -4.97 2.36
CA CYS A 108 2.59 -5.12 3.76
C CYS A 108 3.78 -4.21 4.12
N ARG A 109 4.77 -4.10 3.23
CA ARG A 109 5.92 -3.19 3.38
C ARG A 109 5.50 -1.72 3.30
N GLY A 110 4.57 -1.37 2.41
CA GLY A 110 4.04 -0.01 2.26
C GLY A 110 3.31 0.49 3.50
N ILE A 111 2.42 -0.32 4.09
CA ILE A 111 1.69 0.09 5.28
C ILE A 111 2.61 0.21 6.53
N LYS A 112 3.77 -0.46 6.57
CA LYS A 112 4.76 -0.27 7.64
C LYS A 112 5.26 1.17 7.75
N GLU A 113 5.20 1.98 6.68
CA GLU A 113 5.51 3.42 6.76
C GLU A 113 4.57 4.18 7.71
N VAL A 114 3.31 3.75 7.81
CA VAL A 114 2.37 4.27 8.80
C VAL A 114 2.82 3.90 10.20
N MET A 115 3.23 2.64 10.43
CA MET A 115 3.73 2.23 11.74
C MET A 115 4.96 3.02 12.16
N LYS A 116 5.95 3.17 11.26
CA LYS A 116 7.17 3.96 11.52
C LYS A 116 6.84 5.40 11.89
N MET A 117 5.87 6.02 11.23
CA MET A 117 5.41 7.36 11.57
C MET A 117 4.86 7.42 13.01
N TYR A 118 4.07 6.43 13.45
CA TYR A 118 3.55 6.39 14.82
C TYR A 118 4.65 6.07 15.85
N ALA A 119 5.57 5.15 15.52
CA ALA A 119 6.67 4.71 16.37
C ALA A 119 7.78 5.75 16.53
N GLY A 120 7.91 6.71 15.60
CA GLY A 120 8.90 7.79 15.71
C GLY A 120 8.67 8.74 16.89
N SER A 121 7.42 8.84 17.37
CA SER A 121 7.05 9.65 18.54
C SER A 121 5.92 8.97 19.34
N PRO A 122 6.19 7.87 20.08
CA PRO A 122 5.14 7.06 20.70
C PRO A 122 4.26 7.82 21.68
N ALA A 123 4.85 8.67 22.54
CA ALA A 123 4.10 9.46 23.51
C ALA A 123 3.06 10.38 22.84
N VAL A 124 3.48 11.13 21.80
CA VAL A 124 2.58 12.00 21.03
C VAL A 124 1.49 11.19 20.32
N SER A 125 1.87 10.05 19.75
CA SER A 125 0.95 9.13 19.09
C SER A 125 -0.13 8.58 20.03
N VAL A 126 0.23 8.27 21.27
CA VAL A 126 -0.70 7.79 22.32
C VAL A 126 -1.68 8.90 22.70
N GLU A 127 -1.20 10.12 22.95
CA GLU A 127 -2.11 11.24 23.28
C GLU A 127 -3.06 11.56 22.12
N ARG A 128 -2.54 11.57 20.88
CA ARG A 128 -3.37 11.71 19.68
C ARG A 128 -4.44 10.64 19.58
N TYR A 129 -4.08 9.39 19.90
CA TYR A 129 -5.03 8.28 19.87
C TYR A 129 -6.12 8.43 20.94
N ARG A 130 -5.80 8.96 22.12
CA ARG A 130 -6.81 9.28 23.15
C ARG A 130 -7.82 10.31 22.63
N LEU A 131 -7.33 11.45 22.12
CA LEU A 131 -8.18 12.50 21.55
C LEU A 131 -9.09 11.96 20.43
N THR A 132 -8.55 11.15 19.52
CA THR A 132 -9.31 10.59 18.39
C THR A 132 -10.40 9.62 18.84
N ARG A 133 -10.26 8.97 19.99
CA ARG A 133 -11.30 8.08 20.56
C ARG A 133 -12.42 8.85 21.25
N GLU A 134 -12.12 10.03 21.78
CA GLU A 134 -13.07 10.83 22.57
C GLU A 134 -13.82 11.84 21.71
N VAL A 135 -13.21 12.31 20.62
CA VAL A 135 -13.74 13.38 19.77
C VAL A 135 -14.26 12.80 18.43
N PRO A 136 -15.58 12.80 18.16
CA PRO A 136 -16.17 12.22 16.95
C PRO A 136 -15.63 12.80 15.63
N THR A 137 -15.46 14.12 15.55
CA THR A 137 -14.96 14.80 14.35
C THR A 137 -13.53 14.38 13.98
N LEU A 138 -12.68 14.10 14.99
CA LEU A 138 -11.35 13.55 14.77
C LEU A 138 -11.39 12.10 14.32
N ARG A 139 -12.33 11.32 14.86
CA ARG A 139 -12.54 9.93 14.44
C ARG A 139 -12.96 9.83 12.97
N GLU A 140 -13.87 10.70 12.52
CA GLU A 140 -14.26 10.80 11.10
C GLU A 140 -13.05 11.15 10.22
N ARG A 141 -12.18 12.05 10.68
CA ARG A 141 -10.96 12.40 9.97
C ARG A 141 -9.95 11.24 9.90
N GLU A 142 -9.83 10.44 10.96
CA GLU A 142 -9.03 9.22 10.96
C GLU A 142 -9.56 8.23 9.92
N ILE A 143 -10.88 7.99 9.89
CA ILE A 143 -11.52 7.08 8.92
C ILE A 143 -11.23 7.54 7.48
N ALA A 144 -11.39 8.83 7.19
CA ALA A 144 -11.06 9.39 5.88
C ALA A 144 -9.57 9.21 5.52
N SER A 145 -8.68 9.26 6.52
CA SER A 145 -7.24 9.02 6.33
C SER A 145 -6.94 7.56 6.05
N VAL A 146 -7.53 6.62 6.80
CA VAL A 146 -7.41 5.17 6.57
C VAL A 146 -7.88 4.80 5.17
N ALA A 147 -9.02 5.32 4.73
CA ALA A 147 -9.58 5.06 3.41
C ALA A 147 -8.65 5.51 2.26
N ARG A 148 -7.77 6.51 2.48
CA ARG A 148 -6.76 6.90 1.47
C ARG A 148 -5.69 5.84 1.26
N TYR A 149 -5.23 5.19 2.33
CA TYR A 149 -4.25 4.11 2.24
C TYR A 149 -4.86 2.87 1.61
N GLU A 150 -6.07 2.49 2.02
CA GLU A 150 -6.79 1.36 1.43
C GLU A 150 -6.94 1.55 -0.08
N ARG A 151 -7.44 2.72 -0.53
CA ARG A 151 -7.52 3.03 -1.96
C ARG A 151 -6.17 2.99 -2.68
N LEU A 152 -5.08 3.42 -2.03
CA LEU A 152 -3.73 3.35 -2.61
C LEU A 152 -3.33 1.88 -2.84
N PHE A 153 -3.50 1.03 -1.83
CA PHE A 153 -3.13 -0.38 -1.90
C PHE A 153 -4.04 -1.17 -2.85
N THR A 154 -5.34 -0.92 -2.85
CA THR A 154 -6.27 -1.54 -3.81
C THR A 154 -5.85 -1.22 -5.23
N ARG A 155 -5.56 0.05 -5.56
CA ARG A 155 -5.09 0.44 -6.90
C ARG A 155 -3.79 -0.26 -7.29
N TYR A 156 -2.86 -0.38 -6.33
CA TYR A 156 -1.60 -1.10 -6.58
C TYR A 156 -1.85 -2.58 -6.88
N LEU A 157 -2.67 -3.27 -6.07
CA LEU A 157 -2.99 -4.68 -6.29
C LEU A 157 -3.75 -4.91 -7.60
N LEU A 158 -4.71 -4.05 -7.93
CA LEU A 158 -5.44 -4.10 -9.20
C LEU A 158 -4.49 -4.06 -10.42
N GLY A 159 -3.44 -3.23 -10.36
CA GLY A 159 -2.44 -3.15 -11.44
C GLY A 159 -1.56 -4.40 -11.60
N HIS A 160 -1.74 -5.44 -10.79
CA HIS A 160 -1.01 -6.71 -10.87
C HIS A 160 -1.86 -7.87 -11.39
N PHE A 161 -3.11 -7.62 -11.77
CA PHE A 161 -3.96 -8.59 -12.46
C PHE A 161 -3.91 -8.38 -13.98
N ASP A 162 -4.12 -9.45 -14.76
CA ASP A 162 -4.08 -9.36 -16.23
C ASP A 162 -5.43 -8.82 -16.75
N GLU A 163 -5.40 -7.64 -17.38
CA GLU A 163 -6.57 -7.04 -18.03
C GLU A 163 -7.10 -7.91 -19.19
N ARG A 164 -6.31 -8.86 -19.70
CA ARG A 164 -6.68 -9.74 -20.82
C ARG A 164 -7.43 -11.00 -20.37
N ASP A 165 -7.32 -11.35 -19.09
CA ASP A 165 -8.05 -12.46 -18.47
C ASP A 165 -9.41 -12.00 -17.89
N HIS A 166 -9.92 -10.85 -18.34
CA HIS A 166 -11.28 -10.41 -18.07
C HIS A 166 -12.28 -11.33 -18.78
N HIS A 167 -12.66 -12.40 -18.10
CA HIS A 167 -13.76 -13.28 -18.46
C HIS A 167 -14.91 -13.00 -17.47
N ASP A 168 -16.16 -13.23 -17.90
CA ASP A 168 -17.31 -13.13 -16.98
C ASP A 168 -17.10 -14.07 -15.78
N GLY A 169 -17.02 -13.49 -14.57
CA GLY A 169 -16.71 -14.21 -13.33
C GLY A 169 -15.28 -14.02 -12.79
N ASN A 170 -14.49 -13.06 -13.30
CA ASN A 170 -13.20 -12.72 -12.72
C ASN A 170 -13.35 -11.99 -11.36
N ASP A 171 -12.96 -12.67 -10.27
CA ASP A 171 -12.97 -12.16 -8.89
C ASP A 171 -11.77 -11.25 -8.55
N ASP A 172 -10.85 -10.99 -9.48
CA ASP A 172 -9.63 -10.20 -9.26
C ASP A 172 -9.88 -8.82 -8.61
N PRO A 173 -10.87 -8.01 -9.03
CA PRO A 173 -11.13 -6.74 -8.38
C PRO A 173 -11.60 -6.89 -6.93
N LEU A 174 -12.44 -7.89 -6.68
CA LEU A 174 -12.90 -8.23 -5.33
C LEU A 174 -11.73 -8.70 -4.47
N LEU A 175 -10.89 -9.59 -4.99
CA LEU A 175 -9.70 -10.09 -4.29
C LEU A 175 -8.72 -8.96 -3.96
N ALA A 176 -8.49 -8.02 -4.88
CA ALA A 176 -7.64 -6.85 -4.66
C ALA A 176 -8.16 -5.99 -3.51
N GLU A 177 -9.46 -5.69 -3.51
CA GLU A 177 -10.10 -4.89 -2.48
C GLU A 177 -10.08 -5.58 -1.12
N VAL A 178 -10.49 -6.85 -1.06
CA VAL A 178 -10.54 -7.65 0.17
C VAL A 178 -9.14 -7.81 0.77
N ALA A 179 -8.12 -8.04 -0.05
CA ALA A 179 -6.73 -8.16 0.42
C ALA A 179 -6.15 -6.85 0.94
N ALA A 180 -6.36 -5.74 0.22
CA ALA A 180 -5.95 -4.42 0.70
C ALA A 180 -6.63 -4.08 2.03
N SER A 181 -7.93 -4.34 2.14
CA SER A 181 -8.70 -4.13 3.36
C SER A 181 -8.20 -5.00 4.52
N ALA A 182 -7.86 -6.26 4.25
CA ALA A 182 -7.30 -7.17 5.25
C ALA A 182 -5.95 -6.68 5.79
N VAL A 183 -5.04 -6.22 4.93
CA VAL A 183 -3.74 -5.67 5.37
C VAL A 183 -3.94 -4.41 6.21
N VAL A 184 -4.80 -3.48 5.77
CA VAL A 184 -5.11 -2.25 6.53
C VAL A 184 -5.76 -2.58 7.87
N THR A 185 -6.65 -3.57 7.90
CA THR A 185 -7.32 -4.04 9.13
C THR A 185 -6.33 -4.67 10.10
N ALA A 186 -5.47 -5.57 9.63
CA ALA A 186 -4.41 -6.19 10.42
C ALA A 186 -3.46 -5.13 11.03
N HIS A 187 -3.02 -4.18 10.21
CA HIS A 187 -2.21 -3.05 10.68
C HIS A 187 -2.93 -2.22 11.75
N ASN A 188 -4.17 -1.81 11.50
CA ASN A 188 -4.95 -1.02 12.44
C ASN A 188 -5.21 -1.76 13.76
N HIS A 189 -5.41 -3.08 13.71
CA HIS A 189 -5.55 -3.90 14.91
C HIS A 189 -4.29 -3.81 15.79
N VAL A 190 -3.12 -4.06 15.20
CA VAL A 190 -1.82 -4.01 15.89
C VAL A 190 -1.53 -2.60 16.40
N LEU A 191 -1.67 -1.58 15.55
CA LEU A 191 -1.44 -0.18 15.90
C LEU A 191 -2.30 0.25 17.09
N ARG A 192 -3.61 0.01 17.03
CA ARG A 192 -4.53 0.42 18.11
C ARG A 192 -4.26 -0.35 19.39
N ARG A 193 -3.85 -1.62 19.32
CA ARG A 193 -3.44 -2.40 20.49
C ARG A 193 -2.17 -1.82 21.12
N TRP A 194 -1.16 -1.52 20.32
CA TRP A 194 0.10 -0.92 20.76
C TRP A 194 -0.12 0.47 21.39
N LEU A 195 -0.97 1.31 20.79
CA LEU A 195 -1.33 2.62 21.33
C LEU A 195 -2.10 2.52 22.66
N ARG A 196 -3.00 1.54 22.81
CA ARG A 196 -3.65 1.26 24.10
C ARG A 196 -2.68 0.80 25.18
N ALA A 197 -1.61 0.11 24.80
CA ALA A 197 -0.52 -0.29 25.68
C ALA A 197 0.48 0.84 25.97
N GLY A 198 0.15 2.09 25.61
CA GLY A 198 1.02 3.25 25.85
C GLY A 198 2.21 3.34 24.89
N GLY A 199 2.13 2.71 23.72
CA GLY A 199 3.20 2.70 22.74
C GLY A 199 4.39 1.81 23.16
N GLN A 200 4.14 0.81 24.01
CA GLN A 200 5.16 -0.09 24.54
C GLN A 200 5.11 -1.47 23.88
N GLY A 201 6.28 -2.12 23.83
CA GLY A 201 6.45 -3.47 23.28
C GLY A 201 6.90 -3.50 21.82
N ASP A 202 7.20 -4.71 21.36
CA ASP A 202 7.70 -4.96 20.00
C ASP A 202 6.56 -4.94 18.98
N VAL A 203 6.28 -3.75 18.46
CA VAL A 203 5.21 -3.54 17.47
C VAL A 203 5.56 -4.09 16.09
N GLU A 204 6.86 -4.21 15.77
CA GLU A 204 7.31 -4.75 14.49
C GLU A 204 7.06 -6.26 14.42
N ALA A 205 7.44 -7.01 15.45
CA ALA A 205 7.15 -8.45 15.52
C ALA A 205 5.63 -8.72 15.53
N GLN A 206 4.83 -7.87 16.18
CA GLN A 206 3.37 -7.99 16.16
C GLN A 206 2.78 -7.75 14.76
N LEU A 207 3.32 -6.79 14.01
CA LEU A 207 2.91 -6.58 12.62
C LEU A 207 3.32 -7.74 11.72
N ASP A 208 4.54 -8.24 11.86
CA ASP A 208 5.03 -9.36 11.06
C ASP A 208 4.17 -10.60 11.28
N HIS A 209 3.78 -10.87 12.53
CA HIS A 209 2.84 -11.94 12.85
C HIS A 209 1.46 -11.71 12.20
N ALA A 210 0.90 -10.50 12.31
CA ALA A 210 -0.40 -10.19 11.71
C ALA A 210 -0.37 -10.32 10.18
N PHE A 211 0.71 -9.91 9.52
CA PHE A 211 0.87 -10.06 8.07
C PHE A 211 1.12 -11.52 7.67
N ALA A 212 1.75 -12.34 8.50
CA ALA A 212 1.83 -13.78 8.25
C ALA A 212 0.43 -14.41 8.18
N ILE A 213 -0.49 -14.05 9.09
CA ILE A 213 -1.88 -14.53 9.07
C ILE A 213 -2.60 -14.09 7.78
N VAL A 214 -2.43 -12.83 7.38
CA VAL A 214 -3.03 -12.32 6.12
C VAL A 214 -2.49 -13.11 4.93
N ARG A 215 -1.18 -13.34 4.83
CA ARG A 215 -0.59 -14.12 3.74
C ARG A 215 -1.09 -15.56 3.69
N GLU A 216 -1.19 -16.22 4.84
CA GLU A 216 -1.73 -17.58 4.93
C GLU A 216 -3.19 -17.63 4.45
N THR A 217 -3.98 -16.60 4.76
CA THR A 217 -5.38 -16.50 4.38
C THR A 217 -5.58 -16.35 2.86
N PHE A 218 -4.75 -15.54 2.20
CA PHE A 218 -4.88 -15.28 0.75
C PHE A 218 -4.01 -16.20 -0.13
N GLY A 219 -3.05 -16.92 0.46
CA GLY A 219 -2.14 -17.80 -0.27
C GLY A 219 -1.36 -17.07 -1.37
N SER A 220 -1.08 -17.79 -2.47
CA SER A 220 -0.37 -17.27 -3.65
C SER A 220 -1.31 -16.72 -4.74
N GLY A 221 -2.62 -16.60 -4.48
CA GLY A 221 -3.62 -16.25 -5.49
C GLY A 221 -3.56 -14.79 -5.96
N ILE A 222 -2.94 -13.90 -5.19
CA ILE A 222 -2.87 -12.47 -5.51
C ILE A 222 -1.69 -12.21 -6.46
N GLY A 223 -1.99 -11.77 -7.69
CA GLY A 223 -0.98 -11.50 -8.71
C GLY A 223 -0.39 -12.74 -9.37
N ALA A 224 -1.03 -13.91 -9.22
CA ALA A 224 -0.65 -15.16 -9.87
C ALA A 224 -0.71 -15.10 -11.41
N GLY A 225 -1.42 -14.11 -11.97
CA GLY A 225 -1.56 -13.88 -13.41
C GLY A 225 -0.34 -13.25 -14.10
N ARG A 226 0.77 -12.97 -13.40
CA ARG A 226 1.99 -12.50 -14.07
C ARG A 226 2.75 -13.69 -14.66
N PRO A 227 2.90 -13.81 -15.99
CA PRO A 227 3.95 -14.67 -16.52
C PRO A 227 5.29 -14.10 -16.04
N ALA A 228 6.04 -14.88 -15.27
CA ALA A 228 7.42 -14.54 -14.95
C ALA A 228 8.16 -14.21 -16.27
N PRO A 229 9.02 -13.17 -16.32
CA PRO A 229 9.86 -12.95 -17.48
C PRO A 229 10.80 -14.16 -17.59
N SER A 230 10.41 -15.15 -18.39
CA SER A 230 11.20 -16.34 -18.66
C SER A 230 12.45 -15.89 -19.43
N SER A 231 13.60 -15.98 -18.78
CA SER A 231 14.91 -15.94 -19.45
C SER A 231 15.24 -17.25 -20.18
N SER A 232 14.29 -18.19 -20.24
CA SER A 232 14.39 -19.40 -21.04
C SER A 232 13.56 -19.24 -22.31
N ALA A 233 14.25 -19.31 -23.46
CA ALA A 233 13.65 -19.47 -24.77
C ALA A 233 12.47 -20.47 -24.73
N PRO A 234 11.38 -20.25 -25.51
CA PRO A 234 10.22 -21.12 -25.46
C PRO A 234 10.61 -22.52 -25.94
N GLN A 235 10.75 -23.46 -25.00
CA GLN A 235 10.52 -24.86 -25.33
C GLN A 235 9.03 -24.99 -25.57
N ALA A 236 8.68 -25.44 -26.78
CA ALA A 236 7.32 -25.76 -27.15
C ALA A 236 6.74 -26.71 -26.08
N ALA A 237 5.82 -26.19 -25.27
CA ALA A 237 5.01 -27.02 -24.41
C ALA A 237 4.23 -27.96 -25.33
N GLU A 238 4.43 -29.27 -25.17
CA GLU A 238 3.58 -30.25 -25.84
C GLU A 238 2.12 -29.91 -25.51
N PRO A 239 1.22 -29.92 -26.51
CA PRO A 239 -0.18 -29.62 -26.27
C PRO A 239 -0.71 -30.57 -25.21
N ALA A 240 -1.36 -30.02 -24.17
CA ALA A 240 -2.02 -30.82 -23.16
C ALA A 240 -2.96 -31.84 -23.86
N PRO A 241 -2.96 -33.11 -23.43
CA PRO A 241 -3.75 -34.15 -24.08
C PRO A 241 -5.24 -33.78 -24.08
N ALA A 242 -5.94 -34.10 -25.17
CA ALA A 242 -7.34 -33.74 -25.39
C ALA A 242 -8.30 -34.31 -24.32
N VAL A 243 -7.87 -35.38 -23.64
CA VAL A 243 -8.59 -36.04 -22.56
C VAL A 243 -7.61 -36.43 -21.44
N ARG A 244 -8.02 -36.24 -20.19
CA ARG A 244 -7.34 -36.81 -19.01
C ARG A 244 -8.37 -37.51 -18.14
N ALA A 245 -8.05 -38.70 -17.64
CA ALA A 245 -8.85 -39.41 -16.66
C ALA A 245 -8.03 -39.69 -15.40
N SER A 246 -8.68 -39.61 -14.24
CA SER A 246 -8.12 -40.01 -12.96
C SER A 246 -9.09 -40.91 -12.20
N THR A 247 -8.53 -41.78 -11.38
CA THR A 247 -9.24 -42.67 -10.47
C THR A 247 -9.10 -42.15 -9.04
N THR A 248 -10.23 -41.94 -8.37
CA THR A 248 -10.26 -41.58 -6.94
C THR A 248 -11.20 -42.53 -6.21
N GLY A 249 -10.63 -43.47 -5.45
CA GLY A 249 -11.40 -44.54 -4.82
C GLY A 249 -12.18 -45.34 -5.86
N ASP A 250 -13.49 -45.49 -5.66
CA ASP A 250 -14.40 -46.21 -6.57
C ASP A 250 -14.88 -45.40 -7.79
N VAL A 251 -14.49 -44.12 -7.92
CA VAL A 251 -14.95 -43.23 -8.98
C VAL A 251 -13.86 -42.96 -10.04
N VAL A 252 -14.26 -42.91 -11.31
CA VAL A 252 -13.43 -42.41 -12.43
C VAL A 252 -13.97 -41.06 -12.89
N VAL A 253 -13.10 -40.07 -12.96
CA VAL A 253 -13.41 -38.73 -13.48
C VAL A 253 -12.60 -38.51 -14.74
N ALA A 254 -13.27 -38.22 -15.87
CA ALA A 254 -12.62 -37.84 -17.12
C ALA A 254 -12.96 -36.39 -17.47
N VAL A 255 -11.94 -35.61 -17.77
CA VAL A 255 -12.05 -34.23 -18.25
C VAL A 255 -11.54 -34.20 -19.69
N ALA A 256 -12.41 -33.78 -20.60
CA ALA A 256 -12.12 -33.72 -22.02
C ALA A 256 -12.43 -32.32 -22.56
N ARG A 257 -11.67 -31.90 -23.57
CA ARG A 257 -12.05 -30.73 -24.37
C ARG A 257 -13.35 -31.02 -25.10
N THR A 258 -14.15 -29.98 -25.35
CA THR A 258 -15.43 -30.11 -26.07
C THR A 258 -15.28 -30.57 -27.52
N ASP A 259 -14.08 -30.44 -28.09
CA ASP A 259 -13.72 -30.93 -29.43
C ASP A 259 -13.00 -32.28 -29.42
N ALA A 260 -12.86 -32.93 -28.25
CA ALA A 260 -12.22 -34.23 -28.14
C ALA A 260 -13.08 -35.32 -28.82
N PRO A 261 -12.48 -36.20 -29.64
CA PRO A 261 -13.19 -37.34 -30.22
C PRO A 261 -13.76 -38.26 -29.14
N LEU A 262 -15.02 -38.66 -29.26
CA LEU A 262 -15.71 -39.46 -28.25
C LEU A 262 -15.02 -40.82 -28.03
N ASP A 263 -14.46 -41.43 -29.09
CA ASP A 263 -13.70 -42.68 -29.01
C ASP A 263 -12.43 -42.53 -28.18
N GLU A 264 -11.77 -41.38 -28.23
CA GLU A 264 -10.62 -41.06 -27.38
C GLU A 264 -11.01 -40.86 -25.91
N VAL A 265 -12.16 -40.23 -25.66
CA VAL A 265 -12.73 -40.11 -24.30
C VAL A 265 -13.00 -41.49 -23.70
N MET A 266 -13.69 -42.34 -24.46
CA MET A 266 -14.06 -43.69 -24.01
C MET A 266 -12.83 -44.58 -23.78
N ARG A 267 -11.84 -44.53 -24.67
CA ARG A 267 -10.57 -45.25 -24.53
C ARG A 267 -9.81 -44.83 -23.27
N THR A 268 -9.78 -43.52 -22.96
CA THR A 268 -9.10 -42.99 -21.77
C THR A 268 -9.78 -43.42 -20.47
N ILE A 269 -11.13 -43.42 -20.45
CA ILE A 269 -11.91 -43.96 -19.33
C ILE A 269 -11.66 -45.47 -19.17
N GLN A 270 -11.66 -46.22 -20.27
CA GLN A 270 -11.43 -47.67 -20.24
C GLN A 270 -10.02 -48.02 -19.73
N GLN A 271 -9.00 -47.24 -20.10
CA GLN A 271 -7.64 -47.40 -19.58
C GLN A 271 -7.58 -47.13 -18.07
N ALA A 272 -8.21 -46.06 -17.59
CA ALA A 272 -8.26 -45.74 -16.17
C ALA A 272 -8.98 -46.81 -15.34
N LEU A 273 -10.02 -47.44 -15.90
CA LEU A 273 -10.72 -48.57 -15.28
C LEU A 273 -9.90 -49.87 -15.29
N SER A 274 -9.05 -50.07 -16.30
CA SER A 274 -8.23 -51.28 -16.46
C SER A 274 -6.95 -51.25 -15.61
N GLN A 275 -6.59 -50.11 -15.03
CA GLN A 275 -5.43 -49.94 -14.14
C GLN A 275 -5.77 -50.14 -12.65
N ARG A 276 -6.95 -50.68 -12.35
CA ARG A 276 -7.34 -51.13 -11.01
C ARG A 276 -6.95 -52.58 -10.75
#